data_AF-A0A2N4Z7A5-F1
#
_entry.id   AF-A0A2N4Z7A5-F1
#
_cell.length_a   1.000
_cell.length_b   1.000
_cell.length_c   1.000
_cell.angle_alpha   90.00
_cell.angle_beta   90.00
_cell.angle_gamma   90.00
#
_symmetry.space_group_name_H-M   'P 1'
#
loop_
_entity.id
_entity.type
_entity.pdbx_description
1 polymer ?
#
loop_
_entity_poly.entity_id
_entity_poly.type
_entity_poly.pdbx_seq_one_letter_code
_entity_poly.pdbx_strand_id
1 'polypeptide(L)'
;MSRSQNLRHNVINQVINDMARGVIPSPLPSQSALAEMYNISRTTVRHILCHLCERGVLSQVNHDYQILRQPEVQDGFDGSSASLTEQNRLFEQAFFTMINQRQLRAGERFSELQLARAAGVSPVVVREFLLKFSRYNLIESEKRGQWNMKKFEQSWAEQLFELREMLETHALQHFLNLPDSDARWLQAKTLLERHRTLRDSIGNSFRMFSQLDRDFHSLLLSAADNIFFNQSLEIISVIFHFHYQWDESDLKQRNIIAIDEHMTILSALICRSDLDANLALRNHLNSAKQSMINSLKQSESLAH
;
A
#
# COMPACT_ATOMS: atom_id res chain seq x y z
N MET A 1 -16.12 -0.60 26.47
CA MET A 1 -14.93 -1.44 26.75
C MET A 1 -13.67 -0.69 26.32
N SER A 2 -12.54 -0.82 27.05
CA SER A 2 -11.36 0.00 26.77
C SER A 2 -10.62 -0.48 25.51
N ARG A 3 -10.10 0.43 24.68
CA ARG A 3 -9.38 0.09 23.43
C ARG A 3 -8.16 -0.83 23.63
N SER A 4 -7.60 -0.89 24.85
CA SER A 4 -6.49 -1.82 25.16
C SER A 4 -6.94 -3.28 25.33
N GLN A 5 -8.21 -3.52 25.67
CA GLN A 5 -8.79 -4.87 25.71
C GLN A 5 -8.93 -5.44 24.30
N ASN A 6 -9.40 -4.62 23.34
CA ASN A 6 -9.54 -5.06 21.94
C ASN A 6 -8.21 -5.49 21.31
N LEU A 7 -7.11 -4.76 21.57
CA LEU A 7 -5.79 -5.16 21.07
C LEU A 7 -5.35 -6.52 21.63
N ARG A 8 -5.58 -6.78 22.92
CA ARG A 8 -5.23 -8.08 23.53
C ARG A 8 -6.09 -9.21 22.97
N HIS A 9 -7.39 -9.00 22.83
CA HIS A 9 -8.29 -10.00 22.23
C HIS A 9 -7.88 -10.33 20.79
N ASN A 10 -7.51 -9.32 19.98
CA ASN A 10 -7.04 -9.55 18.61
C ASN A 10 -5.77 -10.40 18.56
N VAL A 11 -4.81 -10.14 19.44
CA VAL A 11 -3.57 -10.92 19.48
C VAL A 11 -3.81 -12.35 19.98
N ILE A 12 -4.73 -12.55 20.93
CA ILE A 12 -5.15 -13.89 21.36
C ILE A 12 -5.77 -14.66 20.18
N ASN A 13 -6.69 -14.04 19.45
CA ASN A 13 -7.32 -14.65 18.27
C ASN A 13 -6.28 -14.95 17.17
N GLN A 14 -5.26 -14.09 16.99
CA GLN A 14 -4.16 -14.35 16.06
C GLN A 14 -3.32 -15.56 16.47
N VAL A 15 -2.92 -15.65 17.74
CA VAL A 15 -2.15 -16.79 18.28
C VAL A 15 -2.94 -18.09 18.11
N ILE A 16 -4.25 -18.08 18.38
CA ILE A 16 -5.14 -19.24 18.16
C ILE A 16 -5.10 -19.69 16.68
N ASN A 17 -5.23 -18.75 15.74
CA ASN A 17 -5.19 -19.07 14.32
C ASN A 17 -3.83 -19.63 13.87
N ASP A 18 -2.72 -19.07 14.37
CA ASP A 18 -1.37 -19.52 14.03
C ASP A 18 -1.09 -20.92 14.60
N MET A 19 -1.57 -21.20 15.82
CA MET A 19 -1.53 -22.55 16.42
C MET A 19 -2.33 -23.56 15.60
N ALA A 20 -3.58 -23.23 15.22
CA ALA A 20 -4.44 -24.11 14.43
C ALA A 20 -3.85 -24.42 13.04
N ARG A 21 -3.06 -23.51 12.48
CA ARG A 21 -2.33 -23.70 11.20
C ARG A 21 -0.99 -24.43 11.37
N GLY A 22 -0.57 -24.74 12.60
CA GLY A 22 0.71 -25.38 12.88
C GLY A 22 1.93 -24.46 12.69
N VAL A 23 1.73 -23.13 12.67
CA VAL A 23 2.82 -22.15 12.55
C VAL A 23 3.64 -22.09 13.85
N ILE A 24 2.97 -22.26 15.00
CA ILE A 24 3.62 -22.30 16.32
C ILE A 24 3.92 -23.77 16.69
N PRO A 25 5.18 -24.12 17.00
CA PRO A 25 5.53 -25.47 17.43
C PRO A 25 5.04 -25.77 18.85
N SER A 26 5.01 -27.06 19.20
CA SER A 26 4.81 -27.55 20.57
C SER A 26 6.07 -28.34 20.99
N PRO A 27 6.75 -27.99 22.09
CA PRO A 27 6.47 -26.88 23.02
C PRO A 27 6.60 -25.50 22.34
N LEU A 28 5.89 -24.51 22.90
CA LEU A 28 5.87 -23.14 22.39
C LEU A 28 7.26 -22.49 22.54
N PRO A 29 7.61 -21.53 21.66
CA PRO A 29 8.78 -20.69 21.85
C PRO A 29 8.76 -19.95 23.19
N SER A 30 9.94 -19.51 23.66
CA SER A 30 10.06 -18.76 24.92
C SER A 30 9.17 -17.51 24.94
N GLN A 31 8.79 -17.04 26.13
CA GLN A 31 7.99 -15.80 26.26
C GLN A 31 8.65 -14.59 25.57
N SER A 32 9.98 -14.53 25.57
CA SER A 32 10.73 -13.48 24.86
C SER A 32 10.62 -13.64 23.35
N ALA A 33 10.71 -14.86 22.83
CA ALA A 33 10.55 -15.14 21.41
C ALA A 33 9.12 -14.89 20.93
N LEU A 34 8.11 -15.26 21.72
CA LEU A 34 6.69 -14.94 21.44
C LEU A 34 6.43 -13.43 21.48
N ALA A 35 7.01 -12.73 22.46
CA ALA A 35 6.91 -11.27 22.53
C ALA A 35 7.51 -10.61 21.29
N GLU A 36 8.62 -11.17 20.79
CA GLU A 36 9.28 -10.73 19.57
C GLU A 36 8.48 -11.04 18.31
N MET A 37 7.97 -12.27 18.19
CA MET A 37 7.18 -12.77 17.06
C MET A 37 5.91 -11.95 16.85
N TYR A 38 5.18 -11.66 17.94
CA TYR A 38 3.93 -10.90 17.89
C TYR A 38 4.12 -9.39 18.11
N ASN A 39 5.35 -8.94 18.35
CA ASN A 39 5.69 -7.54 18.66
C ASN A 39 4.84 -6.95 19.81
N ILE A 40 4.71 -7.70 20.89
CA ILE A 40 3.93 -7.35 22.08
C ILE A 40 4.82 -7.37 23.33
N SER A 41 4.34 -6.78 24.42
CA SER A 41 5.06 -6.83 25.69
C SER A 41 5.08 -8.27 26.26
N ARG A 42 6.12 -8.63 27.02
CA ARG A 42 6.16 -9.92 27.75
C ARG A 42 4.97 -10.08 28.70
N THR A 43 4.48 -8.97 29.25
CA THR A 43 3.25 -8.95 30.07
C THR A 43 2.03 -9.39 29.27
N THR A 44 1.91 -8.94 28.02
CA THR A 44 0.84 -9.37 27.10
C THR A 44 0.98 -10.86 26.76
N VAL A 45 2.20 -11.33 26.50
CA VAL A 45 2.46 -12.78 26.29
C VAL A 45 1.98 -13.61 27.47
N ARG A 46 2.33 -13.20 28.71
CA ARG A 46 1.88 -13.90 29.91
C ARG A 46 0.36 -13.97 30.02
N HIS A 47 -0.34 -12.87 29.69
CA HIS A 47 -1.81 -12.89 29.65
C HIS A 47 -2.36 -13.86 28.61
N ILE A 48 -1.78 -13.91 27.41
CA ILE A 48 -2.20 -14.85 26.35
C ILE A 48 -2.02 -16.29 26.83
N LEU A 49 -0.84 -16.61 27.36
CA LEU A 49 -0.51 -17.95 27.86
C LEU A 49 -1.44 -18.36 29.02
N CYS A 50 -1.72 -17.45 29.96
CA CYS A 50 -2.66 -17.67 31.06
C CYS A 50 -4.07 -17.98 30.53
N HIS A 51 -4.59 -17.15 29.62
CA HIS A 51 -5.90 -17.37 28.99
C HIS A 51 -6.00 -18.72 28.30
N LEU A 52 -4.99 -19.10 27.50
CA LEU A 52 -4.99 -20.38 26.79
C LEU A 52 -4.84 -21.59 27.73
N CYS A 53 -4.17 -21.44 28.87
CA CYS A 53 -4.17 -22.45 29.94
C CYS A 53 -5.55 -22.55 30.59
N GLU A 54 -6.21 -21.44 30.90
CA GLU A 54 -7.58 -21.41 31.46
C GLU A 54 -8.60 -22.06 30.52
N ARG A 55 -8.40 -21.93 29.20
CA ARG A 55 -9.20 -22.59 28.15
C ARG A 55 -8.83 -24.07 27.92
N GLY A 56 -7.81 -24.59 28.61
CA GLY A 56 -7.33 -25.96 28.45
C GLY A 56 -6.68 -26.25 27.09
N VAL A 57 -6.28 -25.21 26.35
CA VAL A 57 -5.54 -25.34 25.08
C VAL A 57 -4.07 -25.62 25.37
N LEU A 58 -3.52 -24.95 26.37
CA LEU A 58 -2.13 -25.09 26.79
C LEU A 58 -2.03 -25.75 28.17
N SER A 59 -0.92 -26.44 28.39
CA SER A 59 -0.49 -26.86 29.72
C SER A 59 0.95 -26.42 29.95
N GLN A 60 1.25 -25.96 31.16
CA GLN A 60 2.61 -25.63 31.56
C GLN A 60 3.29 -26.89 32.10
N VAL A 61 4.33 -27.35 31.41
CA VAL A 61 5.15 -28.50 31.82
C VAL A 61 6.56 -27.98 32.09
N ASN A 62 6.98 -28.04 33.35
CA ASN A 62 8.19 -27.38 33.84
C ASN A 62 8.16 -25.86 33.58
N HIS A 63 8.95 -25.37 32.62
CA HIS A 63 9.08 -23.96 32.26
C HIS A 63 8.54 -23.64 30.86
N ASP A 64 8.05 -24.65 30.13
CA ASP A 64 7.56 -24.52 28.76
C ASP A 64 6.05 -24.74 28.70
N TYR A 65 5.43 -24.17 27.67
CA TYR A 65 4.01 -24.35 27.39
C TYR A 65 3.86 -25.37 26.26
N GLN A 66 3.01 -26.38 26.46
CA GLN A 66 2.72 -27.41 25.48
C GLN A 66 1.27 -27.33 25.01
N ILE A 67 1.05 -27.59 23.73
CA ILE A 67 -0.29 -27.65 23.13
C ILE A 67 -0.95 -28.96 23.54
N LEU A 68 -1.99 -28.89 24.38
CA LEU A 68 -2.72 -30.05 24.91
C LEU A 68 -3.80 -30.53 23.92
N ARG A 69 -4.45 -29.58 23.25
CA ARG A 69 -5.39 -29.82 22.15
C ARG A 69 -5.28 -28.70 21.12
N GLN A 70 -5.77 -28.96 19.91
CA GLN A 70 -5.90 -27.91 18.91
C GLN A 70 -6.91 -26.84 19.41
N PRO A 71 -6.58 -25.55 19.28
CA PRO A 71 -7.49 -24.49 19.70
C PRO A 71 -8.67 -24.38 18.75
N GLU A 72 -9.83 -23.99 19.29
CA GLU A 72 -11.06 -23.78 18.56
C GLU A 72 -11.40 -22.28 18.54
N VAL A 73 -12.25 -21.85 17.60
CA VAL A 73 -12.66 -20.44 17.47
C VAL A 73 -13.23 -19.88 18.79
N GLN A 74 -13.96 -20.72 19.52
CA GLN A 74 -14.55 -20.40 20.82
C GLN A 74 -13.56 -20.19 21.96
N ASP A 75 -12.28 -20.57 21.78
CA ASP A 75 -11.21 -20.28 22.74
C ASP A 75 -10.70 -18.83 22.65
N GLY A 76 -11.07 -18.15 21.57
CA GLY A 76 -10.83 -16.73 21.38
C GLY A 76 -11.90 -15.87 22.05
N PHE A 77 -11.93 -14.60 21.66
CA PHE A 77 -12.96 -13.65 22.08
C PHE A 77 -13.90 -13.35 20.92
N ASP A 78 -15.19 -13.20 21.22
CA ASP A 78 -16.23 -12.71 20.31
C ASP A 78 -15.96 -11.25 19.93
N GLY A 79 -15.09 -11.13 18.94
CA GLY A 79 -14.77 -9.93 18.22
C GLY A 79 -14.26 -10.43 16.89
N SER A 80 -15.05 -10.22 15.84
CA SER A 80 -14.65 -10.45 14.46
C SER A 80 -13.33 -9.72 14.21
N SER A 81 -12.21 -10.37 14.49
CA SER A 81 -10.92 -9.87 14.08
C SER A 81 -10.93 -10.02 12.57
N ALA A 82 -11.02 -8.90 11.87
CA ALA A 82 -10.77 -8.82 10.44
C ALA A 82 -9.61 -9.76 10.08
N SER A 83 -9.75 -10.53 8.99
CA SER A 83 -8.66 -11.37 8.49
C SER A 83 -7.39 -10.53 8.33
N LEU A 84 -6.20 -11.15 8.31
CA LEU A 84 -4.95 -10.41 8.08
C LEU A 84 -5.02 -9.55 6.80
N THR A 85 -5.66 -10.07 5.75
CA THR A 85 -5.92 -9.33 4.51
C THR A 85 -6.78 -8.10 4.73
N GLU A 86 -7.85 -8.21 5.52
CA GLU A 86 -8.72 -7.08 5.81
C GLU A 86 -8.05 -6.06 6.74
N GLN A 87 -7.26 -6.51 7.72
CA GLN A 87 -6.45 -5.62 8.55
C GLN A 87 -5.41 -4.88 7.72
N ASN A 88 -4.75 -5.54 6.77
CA ASN A 88 -3.81 -4.88 5.85
C ASN A 88 -4.51 -3.78 5.05
N ARG A 89 -5.70 -4.06 4.50
CA ARG A 89 -6.51 -3.09 3.74
C ARG A 89 -6.90 -1.89 4.62
N LEU A 90 -7.38 -2.15 5.84
CA LEU A 90 -7.73 -1.10 6.80
C LEU A 90 -6.51 -0.25 7.18
N PHE A 91 -5.36 -0.90 7.38
CA PHE A 91 -4.13 -0.21 7.72
C PHE A 91 -3.62 0.68 6.59
N GLU A 92 -3.58 0.16 5.35
CA GLU A 92 -3.17 0.92 4.17
C GLU A 92 -4.02 2.18 4.00
N GLN A 93 -5.35 2.05 4.06
CA GLN A 93 -6.27 3.18 3.97
C GLN A 93 -6.05 4.20 5.09
N ALA A 94 -5.89 3.74 6.33
CA ALA A 94 -5.64 4.61 7.47
C ALA A 94 -4.28 5.33 7.36
N PHE A 95 -3.23 4.62 6.95
CA PHE A 95 -1.87 5.16 6.79
C PHE A 95 -1.83 6.32 5.80
N PHE A 96 -2.39 6.13 4.61
CA PHE A 96 -2.45 7.19 3.61
C PHE A 96 -3.39 8.34 4.00
N THR A 97 -4.49 8.05 4.71
CA THR A 97 -5.35 9.10 5.28
C THR A 97 -4.58 9.97 6.28
N MET A 98 -3.77 9.36 7.16
CA MET A 98 -2.95 10.09 8.12
C MET A 98 -1.89 10.97 7.44
N ILE A 99 -1.30 10.52 6.33
CA ILE A 99 -0.36 11.31 5.52
C ILE A 99 -1.07 12.51 4.89
N ASN A 100 -2.20 12.29 4.24
CA ASN A 100 -2.94 13.34 3.51
C ASN A 100 -3.53 14.38 4.47
N GLN A 101 -3.90 13.98 5.69
CA GLN A 101 -4.33 14.89 6.76
C GLN A 101 -3.17 15.55 7.53
N ARG A 102 -1.92 15.37 7.07
CA ARG A 102 -0.71 15.92 7.70
C ARG A 102 -0.53 15.51 9.17
N GLN A 103 -1.05 14.33 9.55
CA GLN A 103 -0.81 13.69 10.85
C GLN A 103 0.51 12.90 10.88
N LEU A 104 0.98 12.48 9.71
CA LEU A 104 2.32 11.95 9.49
C LEU A 104 3.03 12.87 8.50
N ARG A 105 3.94 13.72 8.98
CA ARG A 105 4.62 14.71 8.12
C ARG A 105 6.02 14.24 7.75
N ALA A 106 6.51 14.76 6.62
CA ALA A 106 7.88 14.59 6.18
C ALA A 106 8.88 15.02 7.28
N GLY A 107 9.86 14.18 7.57
CA GLY A 107 10.86 14.35 8.62
C GLY A 107 10.42 13.90 10.02
N GLU A 108 9.13 13.62 10.25
CA GLU A 108 8.64 13.24 11.57
C GLU A 108 8.88 11.76 11.89
N ARG A 109 9.00 11.48 13.20
CA ARG A 109 9.10 10.12 13.74
C ARG A 109 7.73 9.61 14.15
N PHE A 110 7.48 8.33 13.92
CA PHE A 110 6.27 7.65 14.33
C PHE A 110 6.55 6.21 14.76
N SER A 111 5.62 5.62 15.53
CA SER A 111 5.79 4.25 16.04
C SER A 111 4.72 3.29 15.53
N GLU A 112 5.11 2.03 15.35
CA GLU A 112 4.20 0.95 14.96
C GLU A 112 3.01 0.84 15.91
N LEU A 113 3.25 1.00 17.22
CA LEU A 113 2.22 0.92 18.25
C LEU A 113 1.24 2.10 18.23
N GLN A 114 1.67 3.29 17.81
CA GLN A 114 0.78 4.44 17.61
C GLN A 114 -0.11 4.20 16.40
N LEU A 115 0.49 3.79 15.29
CA LEU A 115 -0.22 3.52 14.03
C LEU A 115 -1.23 2.37 14.18
N ALA A 116 -0.84 1.28 14.84
CA ALA A 116 -1.73 0.15 15.13
C ALA A 116 -2.94 0.59 15.96
N ARG A 117 -2.73 1.44 16.96
CA ARG A 117 -3.81 2.00 17.80
C ARG A 117 -4.72 2.96 17.03
N ALA A 118 -4.16 3.77 16.14
CA ALA A 118 -4.92 4.71 15.32
C ALA A 118 -5.80 3.99 14.31
N ALA A 119 -5.26 2.95 13.65
CA ALA A 119 -5.96 2.18 12.62
C ALA A 119 -6.81 1.02 13.15
N GLY A 120 -6.67 0.66 14.44
CA GLY A 120 -7.43 -0.44 15.04
C GLY A 120 -7.00 -1.84 14.57
N VAL A 121 -5.74 -1.98 14.13
CA VAL A 121 -5.18 -3.22 13.58
C VAL A 121 -4.07 -3.78 14.49
N SER A 122 -3.60 -5.00 14.20
CA SER A 122 -2.48 -5.60 14.93
C SER A 122 -1.13 -4.90 14.62
N PRO A 123 -0.18 -4.83 15.57
CA PRO A 123 1.16 -4.28 15.32
C PRO A 123 1.96 -5.08 14.28
N VAL A 124 1.67 -6.37 14.11
CA VAL A 124 2.29 -7.23 13.09
C VAL A 124 1.93 -6.74 11.69
N VAL A 125 0.63 -6.46 11.44
CA VAL A 125 0.15 -5.88 10.16
C VAL A 125 0.85 -4.55 9.86
N VAL A 126 0.96 -3.68 10.87
CA VAL A 126 1.65 -2.40 10.71
C VAL A 126 3.12 -2.60 10.33
N ARG A 127 3.83 -3.47 11.05
CA ARG A 127 5.25 -3.72 10.81
C ARG A 127 5.51 -4.29 9.42
N GLU A 128 4.74 -5.29 9.00
CA GLU A 128 4.89 -5.91 7.68
C GLU A 128 4.62 -4.89 6.56
N PHE A 129 3.58 -4.07 6.72
CA PHE A 129 3.30 -2.99 5.77
C PHE A 129 4.45 -1.98 5.70
N LEU A 130 4.96 -1.50 6.84
CA LEU A 130 6.06 -0.52 6.86
C LEU A 130 7.36 -1.09 6.29
N LEU A 131 7.67 -2.37 6.54
CA LEU A 131 8.82 -3.05 5.93
C LEU A 131 8.69 -3.18 4.40
N LYS A 132 7.48 -3.40 3.88
CA LYS A 132 7.23 -3.35 2.44
C LYS A 132 7.39 -1.91 1.93
N PHE A 133 6.78 -0.95 2.62
CA PHE A 133 6.78 0.46 2.23
C PHE A 133 8.17 1.10 2.24
N SER A 134 9.05 0.70 3.16
CA SER A 134 10.41 1.23 3.27
C SER A 134 11.29 0.89 2.06
N ARG A 135 10.94 -0.13 1.27
CA ARG A 135 11.64 -0.48 0.02
C ARG A 135 11.58 0.65 -1.01
N TYR A 136 10.59 1.52 -0.92
CA TYR A 136 10.43 2.67 -1.79
C TYR A 136 11.26 3.88 -1.36
N ASN A 137 12.06 3.75 -0.29
CA ASN A 137 12.88 4.83 0.26
C ASN A 137 12.05 6.08 0.64
N LEU A 138 10.82 5.87 1.10
CA LEU A 138 9.89 6.90 1.57
C LEU A 138 9.84 6.99 3.11
N ILE A 139 10.21 5.91 3.79
CA ILE A 139 10.38 5.82 5.24
C ILE A 139 11.65 5.03 5.55
N GLU A 140 12.19 5.22 6.75
CA GLU A 140 13.33 4.45 7.24
C GLU A 140 13.16 4.04 8.71
N SER A 141 13.73 2.89 9.08
CA SER A 141 13.70 2.40 10.45
C SER A 141 14.83 3.05 11.25
N GLU A 142 14.51 3.84 12.28
CA GLU A 142 15.51 4.43 13.17
C GLU A 142 15.96 3.43 14.24
N LYS A 143 15.01 2.69 14.81
CA LYS A 143 15.23 1.60 15.77
C LYS A 143 13.98 0.72 15.83
N ARG A 144 14.05 -0.43 16.50
CA ARG A 144 12.93 -1.38 16.58
C ARG A 144 11.61 -0.70 16.95
N GLY A 145 10.62 -0.79 16.04
CA GLY A 145 9.27 -0.24 16.23
C GLY A 145 9.14 1.28 16.04
N GLN A 146 10.22 1.97 15.64
CA GLN A 146 10.26 3.41 15.41
C GLN A 146 10.75 3.70 13.99
N TRP A 147 10.01 4.55 13.31
CA TRP A 147 10.20 4.86 11.90
C TRP A 147 10.28 6.37 11.72
N ASN A 148 11.00 6.79 10.69
CA ASN A 148 11.08 8.17 10.25
C ASN A 148 10.46 8.30 8.86
N MET A 149 9.64 9.35 8.68
CA MET A 149 9.11 9.73 7.37
C MET A 149 10.18 10.50 6.61
N LYS A 150 10.65 10.00 5.47
CA LYS A 150 11.67 10.74 4.70
C LYS A 150 11.06 11.99 4.08
N LYS A 151 11.91 13.02 3.94
CA LYS A 151 11.57 14.19 3.14
C LYS A 151 11.58 13.81 1.67
N PHE A 152 10.61 14.35 0.95
CA PHE A 152 10.48 14.09 -0.46
C PHE A 152 11.35 15.07 -1.24
N GLU A 153 12.45 14.56 -1.80
CA GLU A 153 13.41 15.38 -2.55
C GLU A 153 13.08 15.39 -4.05
N GLN A 154 13.43 16.48 -4.72
CA GLN A 154 13.30 16.59 -6.18
C GLN A 154 14.06 15.46 -6.90
N SER A 155 15.24 15.08 -6.41
CA SER A 155 16.06 13.99 -6.93
C SER A 155 15.30 12.65 -6.97
N TRP A 156 14.47 12.38 -5.96
CA TRP A 156 13.64 11.18 -5.90
C TRP A 156 12.57 11.20 -7.00
N ALA A 157 11.91 12.35 -7.23
CA ALA A 157 10.94 12.49 -8.33
C ALA A 157 11.61 12.23 -9.68
N GLU A 158 12.79 12.84 -9.90
CA GLU A 158 13.55 12.66 -11.14
C GLU A 158 13.89 11.19 -11.39
N GLN A 159 14.37 10.46 -10.37
CA GLN A 159 14.66 9.03 -10.44
C GLN A 159 13.41 8.17 -10.70
N LEU A 160 12.28 8.49 -10.06
CA LEU A 160 11.03 7.78 -10.32
C LEU A 160 10.61 7.95 -11.79
N PHE A 161 10.69 9.17 -12.32
CA PHE A 161 10.27 9.43 -13.70
C PHE A 161 11.26 8.91 -14.74
N GLU A 162 12.55 8.84 -14.43
CA GLU A 162 13.54 8.12 -15.24
C GLU A 162 13.16 6.63 -15.36
N LEU A 163 12.85 5.98 -14.23
CA LEU A 163 12.38 4.60 -14.23
C LEU A 163 11.08 4.45 -15.05
N ARG A 164 10.09 5.33 -14.83
CA ARG A 164 8.83 5.29 -15.58
C ARG A 164 9.04 5.46 -17.08
N GLU A 165 9.87 6.40 -17.51
CA GLU A 165 10.16 6.60 -18.93
C GLU A 165 10.76 5.35 -19.55
N MET A 166 11.75 4.72 -18.89
CA MET A 166 12.35 3.48 -19.38
C MET A 166 11.34 2.33 -19.51
N LEU A 167 10.50 2.12 -18.49
CA LEU A 167 9.57 0.98 -18.46
C LEU A 167 8.36 1.19 -19.37
N GLU A 168 7.74 2.37 -19.31
CA GLU A 168 6.49 2.64 -20.02
C GLU A 168 6.72 2.82 -21.52
N THR A 169 7.84 3.42 -21.95
CA THR A 169 8.16 3.51 -23.38
C THR A 169 8.51 2.15 -23.97
N HIS A 170 9.23 1.32 -23.22
CA HIS A 170 9.49 -0.07 -23.61
C HIS A 170 8.17 -0.85 -23.75
N ALA A 171 7.29 -0.76 -22.76
CA ALA A 171 6.00 -1.45 -22.81
C ALA A 171 5.10 -0.92 -23.94
N LEU A 172 5.13 0.39 -24.23
CA LEU A 172 4.41 0.98 -25.35
C LEU A 172 4.85 0.37 -26.69
N GLN A 173 6.16 0.23 -26.91
CA GLN A 173 6.69 -0.41 -28.11
C GLN A 173 6.21 -1.86 -28.23
N HIS A 174 6.21 -2.61 -27.14
CA HIS A 174 5.66 -3.96 -27.13
C HIS A 174 4.16 -3.96 -27.44
N PHE A 175 3.40 -3.01 -26.88
CA PHE A 175 1.95 -2.89 -27.10
C PHE A 175 1.64 -2.67 -28.58
N LEU A 176 2.37 -1.77 -29.25
CA LEU A 176 2.19 -1.46 -30.66
C LEU A 176 2.48 -2.66 -31.57
N ASN A 177 3.30 -3.61 -31.12
CA ASN A 177 3.65 -4.83 -31.84
C ASN A 177 2.73 -6.02 -31.53
N LEU A 178 1.68 -5.84 -30.71
CA LEU A 178 0.73 -6.91 -30.40
C LEU A 178 -0.08 -7.33 -31.64
N PRO A 179 -0.43 -8.62 -31.76
CA PRO A 179 -1.35 -9.09 -32.79
C PRO A 179 -2.69 -8.34 -32.75
N ASP A 180 -3.34 -8.16 -33.90
CA ASP A 180 -4.63 -7.49 -34.01
C ASP A 180 -5.74 -8.16 -33.19
N SER A 181 -5.62 -9.47 -32.98
CA SER A 181 -6.53 -10.28 -32.18
C SER A 181 -6.28 -10.19 -30.67
N ASP A 182 -5.23 -9.51 -30.22
CA ASP A 182 -4.91 -9.40 -28.79
C ASP A 182 -6.00 -8.61 -28.04
N ALA A 183 -6.49 -9.17 -26.92
CA ALA A 183 -7.58 -8.60 -26.14
C ALA A 183 -7.24 -7.21 -25.55
N ARG A 184 -5.94 -6.88 -25.39
CA ARG A 184 -5.49 -5.58 -24.88
C ARG A 184 -5.93 -4.41 -25.78
N TRP A 185 -6.12 -4.63 -27.08
CA TRP A 185 -6.68 -3.61 -27.97
C TRP A 185 -8.12 -3.21 -27.61
N LEU A 186 -8.95 -4.18 -27.23
CA LEU A 186 -10.30 -3.92 -26.75
C LEU A 186 -10.26 -3.21 -25.39
N GLN A 187 -9.37 -3.65 -24.50
CA GLN A 187 -9.19 -3.02 -23.19
C GLN A 187 -8.77 -1.55 -23.32
N ALA A 188 -7.88 -1.21 -24.26
CA ALA A 188 -7.47 0.17 -24.54
C ALA A 188 -8.66 1.04 -24.99
N LYS A 189 -9.51 0.51 -25.89
CA LYS A 189 -10.74 1.20 -26.32
C LYS A 189 -11.71 1.40 -25.15
N THR A 190 -11.91 0.38 -24.32
CA THR A 190 -12.76 0.48 -23.12
C THR A 190 -12.22 1.51 -22.13
N LEU A 191 -10.89 1.56 -21.92
CA LEU A 191 -10.29 2.56 -21.06
C LEU A 191 -10.45 3.97 -21.63
N LEU A 192 -10.34 4.17 -22.94
CA LEU A 192 -10.56 5.47 -23.57
C LEU A 192 -11.99 5.97 -23.31
N GLU A 193 -13.00 5.12 -23.44
CA GLU A 193 -14.40 5.48 -23.14
C GLU A 193 -14.63 5.79 -21.66
N ARG A 194 -13.98 5.04 -20.74
CA ARG A 194 -14.05 5.34 -19.31
C ARG A 194 -13.41 6.70 -18.98
N HIS A 195 -12.30 7.06 -19.63
CA HIS A 195 -11.69 8.39 -19.48
C HIS A 195 -12.59 9.50 -20.02
N ARG A 196 -13.23 9.32 -21.20
CA ARG A 196 -14.23 10.25 -21.74
C ARG A 196 -15.37 10.49 -20.76
N THR A 197 -15.95 9.41 -20.24
CA THR A 197 -17.04 9.47 -19.25
C THR A 197 -16.62 10.23 -17.99
N LEU A 198 -15.40 9.99 -17.49
CA LEU A 198 -14.89 10.71 -16.33
C LEU A 198 -14.65 12.19 -16.64
N ARG A 199 -14.09 12.53 -17.80
CA ARG A 199 -13.87 13.91 -18.24
C ARG A 199 -15.17 14.71 -18.23
N ASP A 200 -16.24 14.14 -18.78
CA ASP A 200 -17.55 14.79 -18.87
C ASP A 200 -18.23 14.98 -17.49
N SER A 201 -17.87 14.16 -16.51
CA SER A 201 -18.44 14.17 -15.15
C SER A 201 -17.47 14.66 -14.05
N ILE A 202 -16.32 15.21 -14.44
CA ILE A 202 -15.17 15.41 -13.54
C ILE A 202 -15.45 16.33 -12.35
N GLY A 203 -16.44 17.23 -12.48
CA GLY A 203 -16.87 18.14 -11.42
C GLY A 203 -17.16 17.43 -10.09
N ASN A 204 -17.75 16.23 -10.15
CA ASN A 204 -18.17 15.47 -8.97
C ASN A 204 -17.31 14.22 -8.70
N SER A 205 -16.48 13.80 -9.67
CA SER A 205 -15.87 12.46 -9.69
C SER A 205 -14.35 12.46 -9.82
N PHE A 206 -13.65 13.60 -9.70
CA PHE A 206 -12.19 13.67 -9.91
C PHE A 206 -11.36 12.69 -9.05
N ARG A 207 -11.87 12.27 -7.88
CA ARG A 207 -11.24 11.25 -7.01
C ARG A 207 -11.31 9.82 -7.59
N MET A 208 -12.16 9.57 -8.60
CA MET A 208 -12.22 8.30 -9.32
C MET A 208 -11.10 8.15 -10.36
N PHE A 209 -10.39 9.23 -10.67
CA PHE A 209 -9.27 9.21 -11.62
C PHE A 209 -8.16 8.24 -11.18
N SER A 210 -7.87 8.17 -9.87
CA SER A 210 -6.82 7.32 -9.30
C SER A 210 -6.94 5.84 -9.67
N GLN A 211 -8.16 5.34 -9.92
CA GLN A 211 -8.36 3.97 -10.41
C GLN A 211 -8.11 3.87 -11.92
N LEU A 212 -8.55 4.86 -12.69
CA LEU A 212 -8.31 4.89 -14.14
C LEU A 212 -6.83 5.07 -14.49
N ASP A 213 -6.11 5.89 -13.73
CA ASP A 213 -4.67 6.06 -13.83
C ASP A 213 -3.93 4.73 -13.65
N ARG A 214 -4.25 4.02 -12.58
CA ARG A 214 -3.72 2.68 -12.32
C ARG A 214 -4.08 1.69 -13.43
N ASP A 215 -5.34 1.65 -13.86
CA ASP A 215 -5.79 0.73 -14.91
C ASP A 215 -5.07 1.02 -16.24
N PHE A 216 -4.83 2.30 -16.57
CA PHE A 216 -4.10 2.73 -17.76
C PHE A 216 -2.65 2.27 -17.74
N HIS A 217 -1.88 2.62 -16.70
CA HIS A 217 -0.48 2.21 -16.61
C HIS A 217 -0.33 0.69 -16.49
N SER A 218 -1.26 0.02 -15.81
CA SER A 218 -1.27 -1.45 -15.73
C SER A 218 -1.51 -2.09 -17.10
N LEU A 219 -2.44 -1.56 -17.89
CA LEU A 219 -2.69 -2.05 -19.24
C LEU A 219 -1.45 -1.85 -20.12
N LEU A 220 -0.85 -0.66 -20.09
CA LEU A 220 0.33 -0.37 -20.89
C LEU A 220 1.49 -1.31 -20.56
N LEU A 221 1.85 -1.41 -19.27
CA LEU A 221 2.96 -2.26 -18.82
C LEU A 221 2.70 -3.75 -19.02
N SER A 222 1.44 -4.19 -19.07
CA SER A 222 1.11 -5.59 -19.37
C SER A 222 1.60 -6.05 -20.74
N ALA A 223 1.84 -5.14 -21.69
CA ALA A 223 2.34 -5.49 -23.02
C ALA A 223 3.78 -6.02 -23.02
N ALA A 224 4.59 -5.66 -22.02
CA ALA A 224 5.98 -6.10 -21.93
C ALA A 224 6.12 -7.55 -21.42
N ASP A 225 5.05 -8.16 -20.92
CA ASP A 225 5.04 -9.51 -20.31
C ASP A 225 6.20 -9.75 -19.32
N ASN A 226 6.57 -8.70 -18.58
CA ASN A 226 7.73 -8.69 -17.70
C ASN A 226 7.30 -8.73 -16.22
N ILE A 227 7.63 -9.83 -15.54
CA ILE A 227 7.24 -10.05 -14.13
C ILE A 227 7.77 -8.98 -13.17
N PHE A 228 8.85 -8.27 -13.53
CA PHE A 228 9.44 -7.23 -12.70
C PHE A 228 8.69 -5.90 -12.80
N PHE A 229 7.89 -5.68 -13.85
CA PHE A 229 7.18 -4.41 -14.06
C PHE A 229 6.03 -4.21 -13.06
N ASN A 230 5.47 -5.31 -12.54
CA ASN A 230 4.43 -5.27 -11.52
C ASN A 230 4.91 -4.59 -10.22
N GLN A 231 6.18 -4.74 -9.86
CA GLN A 231 6.74 -4.09 -8.67
C GLN A 231 6.81 -2.57 -8.85
N SER A 232 7.13 -2.11 -10.06
CA SER A 232 7.14 -0.69 -10.39
C SER A 232 5.75 -0.06 -10.37
N LEU A 233 4.71 -0.81 -10.77
CA LEU A 233 3.32 -0.35 -10.65
C LEU A 233 2.89 -0.08 -9.20
N GLU A 234 3.39 -0.86 -8.24
CA GLU A 234 3.05 -0.65 -6.84
C GLU A 234 3.53 0.72 -6.34
N ILE A 235 4.77 1.13 -6.65
CA ILE A 235 5.27 2.45 -6.23
C ILE A 235 4.57 3.60 -6.97
N ILE A 236 4.31 3.44 -8.27
CA ILE A 236 3.55 4.43 -9.04
C ILE A 236 2.16 4.59 -8.41
N SER A 237 1.47 3.48 -8.13
CA SER A 237 0.19 3.51 -7.44
C SER A 237 0.29 4.17 -6.05
N VAL A 238 1.31 3.88 -5.25
CA VAL A 238 1.50 4.52 -3.94
C VAL A 238 1.55 6.05 -4.06
N ILE A 239 2.30 6.56 -5.04
CA ILE A 239 2.46 8.01 -5.23
C ILE A 239 1.22 8.65 -5.82
N PHE A 240 0.70 8.13 -6.92
CA PHE A 240 -0.37 8.77 -7.71
C PHE A 240 -1.78 8.40 -7.23
N HIS A 241 -2.00 7.16 -6.75
CA HIS A 241 -3.33 6.74 -6.27
C HIS A 241 -3.65 7.35 -4.90
N PHE A 242 -2.69 7.30 -3.97
CA PHE A 242 -2.88 7.82 -2.62
C PHE A 242 -2.49 9.30 -2.47
N HIS A 243 -2.00 9.93 -3.55
CA HIS A 243 -1.51 11.31 -3.56
C HIS A 243 -0.51 11.55 -2.43
N TYR A 244 0.43 10.62 -2.26
CA TYR A 244 1.35 10.60 -1.13
C TYR A 244 2.08 11.94 -0.98
N GLN A 245 1.82 12.61 0.15
CA GLN A 245 2.35 13.94 0.51
C GLN A 245 2.00 15.09 -0.46
N TRP A 246 1.10 14.87 -1.43
CA TRP A 246 0.73 15.84 -2.45
C TRP A 246 -0.32 16.83 -1.95
N ASP A 247 -0.23 18.10 -2.36
CA ASP A 247 -1.26 19.10 -2.02
C ASP A 247 -2.57 18.81 -2.78
N GLU A 248 -3.72 18.88 -2.09
CA GLU A 248 -5.04 18.67 -2.71
C GLU A 248 -5.56 19.93 -3.42
N SER A 249 -4.95 21.11 -3.21
CA SER A 249 -5.46 22.40 -3.70
C SER A 249 -5.61 22.48 -5.23
N ASP A 250 -4.68 21.88 -5.97
CA ASP A 250 -4.65 21.84 -7.44
C ASP A 250 -5.02 20.46 -8.02
N LEU A 251 -5.38 19.51 -7.16
CA LEU A 251 -5.60 18.10 -7.52
C LEU A 251 -6.61 17.93 -8.65
N LYS A 252 -7.71 18.69 -8.62
CA LYS A 252 -8.72 18.67 -9.68
C LYS A 252 -8.14 19.07 -11.03
N GLN A 253 -7.35 20.13 -11.08
CA GLN A 253 -6.76 20.63 -12.33
C GLN A 253 -5.74 19.63 -12.89
N ARG A 254 -4.89 19.07 -12.01
CA ARG A 254 -3.92 18.04 -12.39
C ARG A 254 -4.58 16.80 -12.97
N ASN A 255 -5.66 16.33 -12.35
CA ASN A 255 -6.40 15.17 -12.85
C ASN A 255 -7.05 15.44 -14.21
N ILE A 256 -7.56 16.66 -14.46
CA ILE A 256 -8.09 17.03 -15.79
C ILE A 256 -6.99 16.93 -16.85
N ILE A 257 -5.80 17.48 -16.57
CA ILE A 257 -4.66 17.44 -17.49
C ILE A 257 -4.25 16.00 -17.77
N ALA A 258 -4.07 15.18 -16.73
CA ALA A 258 -3.66 13.79 -16.87
C ALA A 258 -4.70 12.95 -17.64
N ILE A 259 -6.00 13.19 -17.46
CA ILE A 259 -7.05 12.53 -18.25
C ILE A 259 -6.93 12.87 -19.73
N ASP A 260 -6.73 14.13 -20.07
CA ASP A 260 -6.59 14.58 -21.46
C ASP A 260 -5.33 13.98 -22.12
N GLU A 261 -4.24 13.91 -21.38
CA GLU A 261 -3.01 13.25 -21.79
C GLU A 261 -3.21 11.74 -22.00
N HIS A 262 -3.85 11.04 -21.06
CA HIS A 262 -4.16 9.60 -21.19
C HIS A 262 -5.04 9.33 -22.41
N MET A 263 -6.07 10.15 -22.63
CA MET A 263 -6.94 10.04 -23.80
C MET A 263 -6.15 10.24 -25.11
N THR A 264 -5.17 11.15 -25.12
CA THR A 264 -4.29 11.39 -26.27
C THR A 264 -3.41 10.16 -26.56
N ILE A 265 -2.79 9.59 -25.52
CA ILE A 265 -1.97 8.38 -25.65
C ILE A 265 -2.81 7.20 -26.14
N LEU A 266 -3.95 6.94 -25.50
CA LEU A 266 -4.87 5.84 -25.88
C LEU A 266 -5.37 6.00 -27.32
N SER A 267 -5.69 7.22 -27.74
CA SER A 267 -6.13 7.48 -29.12
C SER A 267 -5.01 7.20 -30.12
N ALA A 268 -3.78 7.68 -29.87
CA ALA A 268 -2.63 7.41 -30.72
C ALA A 268 -2.29 5.91 -30.77
N LEU A 269 -2.36 5.22 -29.63
CA LEU A 269 -2.17 3.79 -29.50
C LEU A 269 -3.19 3.02 -30.35
N ILE A 270 -4.49 3.31 -30.20
CA ILE A 270 -5.57 2.65 -30.96
C ILE A 270 -5.43 2.91 -32.47
N CYS A 271 -4.99 4.11 -32.86
CA CYS A 271 -4.69 4.45 -34.26
C CYS A 271 -3.38 3.84 -34.77
N ARG A 272 -2.60 3.17 -33.91
CA ARG A 272 -1.30 2.57 -34.21
C ARG A 272 -0.27 3.57 -34.74
N SER A 273 -0.37 4.82 -34.30
CA SER A 273 0.62 5.84 -34.61
C SER A 273 1.76 5.75 -33.61
N ASP A 274 2.83 5.05 -33.97
CA ASP A 274 4.00 4.84 -33.12
C ASP A 274 4.63 6.16 -32.67
N LEU A 275 4.84 7.08 -33.62
CA LEU A 275 5.41 8.39 -33.34
C LEU A 275 4.53 9.22 -32.39
N ASP A 276 3.22 9.29 -32.65
CA ASP A 276 2.31 10.09 -31.83
C ASP A 276 2.14 9.48 -30.44
N ALA A 277 2.09 8.16 -30.33
CA ALA A 277 1.94 7.47 -29.04
C ALA A 277 3.17 7.69 -28.16
N ASN A 278 4.38 7.60 -28.73
CA ASN A 278 5.62 7.85 -28.00
C ASN A 278 5.74 9.32 -27.56
N LEU A 279 5.41 10.25 -28.44
CA LEU A 279 5.43 11.68 -28.12
C LEU A 279 4.43 12.01 -27.01
N ALA A 280 3.20 11.50 -27.12
CA ALA A 280 2.16 11.70 -26.11
C ALA A 280 2.55 11.12 -24.74
N LEU A 281 3.13 9.92 -24.70
CA LEU A 281 3.58 9.29 -23.45
C LEU A 281 4.72 10.09 -22.79
N ARG A 282 5.73 10.51 -23.56
CA ARG A 282 6.83 11.33 -23.02
C ARG A 282 6.34 12.67 -22.49
N ASN A 283 5.40 13.31 -23.18
CA ASN A 283 4.78 14.55 -22.74
C ASN A 283 4.03 14.37 -21.41
N HIS A 284 3.24 13.30 -21.30
CA HIS A 284 2.53 12.95 -20.06
C HIS A 284 3.50 12.73 -18.89
N LEU A 285 4.54 11.91 -19.08
CA LEU A 285 5.53 11.65 -18.04
C LEU A 285 6.26 12.94 -17.60
N ASN A 286 6.61 13.81 -18.55
CA ASN A 286 7.24 15.08 -18.22
C ASN A 286 6.28 16.03 -17.50
N SER A 287 5.02 16.12 -17.95
CA SER A 287 3.96 16.93 -17.31
C SER A 287 3.72 16.50 -15.86
N ALA A 288 3.54 15.19 -15.63
CA ALA A 288 3.39 14.61 -14.30
C ALA A 288 4.63 14.84 -13.42
N LYS A 289 5.85 14.76 -13.99
CA LYS A 289 7.10 15.08 -13.28
C LYS A 289 7.14 16.53 -12.80
N GLN A 290 6.87 17.48 -13.70
CA GLN A 290 6.88 18.89 -13.35
C GLN A 290 5.79 19.21 -12.32
N SER A 291 4.61 18.62 -12.47
CA SER A 291 3.53 18.75 -11.50
C SER A 291 3.93 18.25 -10.11
N MET A 292 4.62 17.10 -10.03
CA MET A 292 5.15 16.58 -8.77
C MET A 292 6.16 17.54 -8.15
N ILE A 293 7.17 17.97 -8.91
CA ILE A 293 8.24 18.87 -8.45
C ILE A 293 7.66 20.21 -7.95
N ASN A 294 6.67 20.76 -8.64
CA ASN A 294 6.05 22.03 -8.25
C ASN A 294 5.31 21.92 -6.91
N SER A 295 4.61 20.83 -6.66
CA SER A 295 3.89 20.64 -5.39
C SER A 295 4.85 20.44 -4.21
N LEU A 296 6.03 19.83 -4.44
CA LEU A 296 7.07 19.75 -3.42
C LEU A 296 7.58 21.13 -3.00
N LYS A 297 7.87 22.00 -3.97
CA LYS A 297 8.32 23.38 -3.71
C LYS A 297 7.28 24.20 -2.94
N GLN A 298 6.00 24.02 -3.26
CA GLN A 298 4.91 24.69 -2.54
C GLN A 298 4.81 24.20 -1.08
N SER A 299 4.97 22.89 -0.86
CA SER A 299 4.94 22.30 0.48
C SER A 299 6.10 22.79 1.36
N GLU A 300 7.28 23.04 0.80
CA GLU A 300 8.41 23.66 1.51
C GLU A 300 8.12 25.11 1.89
N SER A 301 7.47 25.88 1.01
CA SER A 301 7.14 27.29 1.27
C SER A 301 6.09 27.47 2.36
N LEU A 302 5.16 26.51 2.53
CA LEU A 302 4.11 26.53 3.56
C LEU A 302 4.59 26.01 4.92
N ALA A 303 5.75 25.35 4.97
CA ALA A 303 6.37 24.85 6.20
C ALA A 303 7.30 25.87 6.88
N HIS A 304 7.56 27.00 6.21
CA HIS A 304 8.30 28.17 6.71
C HIS A 304 7.35 29.31 7.07
#